data_AF-A0A3D2AXQ3-F1
#
_entry.id   AF-A0A3D2AXQ3-F1
#
_cell.length_a   1.000
_cell.length_b   1.000
_cell.length_c   1.000
_cell.angle_alpha   90.00
_cell.angle_beta   90.00
_cell.angle_gamma   90.00
#
_symmetry.space_group_name_H-M   'P 1'
#
loop_
_entity.id
_entity.type
_entity.pdbx_description
1 polymer ?
#
loop_
_entity_poly.entity_id
_entity_poly.type
_entity_poly.pdbx_seq_one_letter_code
_entity_poly.pdbx_strand_id
1 'polypeptide(L)' 'MLLSGLVSPLWAQPTADLSSLQASPEYQVALNYLDEDSDRYVRELIQLTEIPAPPFSEESRAAAYLEMLRAAGL' A
#
# COMPACT_ATOMS: atom_id res chain seq x y z
N MET A 1 22.35 42.57 9.01
CA MET A 1 22.56 41.11 8.85
C MET A 1 21.21 40.45 9.01
N LEU A 2 20.58 40.06 7.90
CA LEU A 2 19.25 39.46 7.85
C LEU A 2 19.36 37.97 8.19
N LEU A 3 18.77 37.56 9.32
CA LEU A 3 18.49 36.17 9.64
C LEU A 3 17.22 35.76 8.87
N SER A 4 17.41 35.29 7.64
CA SER A 4 16.41 34.50 6.90
C SER A 4 16.76 33.03 7.07
N GLY A 5 15.81 32.21 7.50
CA GLY A 5 15.96 30.75 7.37
C GLY A 5 15.28 29.90 8.43
N LEU A 6 13.99 30.10 8.68
CA LEU A 6 13.13 29.05 9.26
C LEU A 6 11.78 29.06 8.55
N VAL A 7 11.79 28.66 7.28
CA VAL A 7 10.58 28.22 6.59
C VAL A 7 10.89 26.83 6.04
N SER A 8 10.70 25.81 6.87
CA SER A 8 10.62 24.44 6.37
C SER A 8 9.35 24.34 5.53
N PRO A 9 9.43 24.05 4.22
CA PRO A 9 8.22 23.82 3.45
C PRO A 9 7.51 22.58 4.01
N LEU A 10 6.17 22.58 3.93
CA LEU A 10 5.28 21.45 4.30
C LEU A 10 5.54 20.15 3.49
N TRP A 11 6.63 20.11 2.73
CA TRP A 11 7.05 19.09 1.77
C TRP A 11 8.50 18.63 2.03
N ALA A 12 9.09 19.02 3.17
CA ALA A 12 10.40 18.50 3.56
C ALA A 12 10.29 16.97 3.72
N GLN A 13 10.94 16.23 2.82
CA GLN A 13 10.97 14.78 2.91
C GLN A 13 11.73 14.37 4.18
N PRO A 14 11.29 13.29 4.87
CA PRO A 14 12.01 12.79 6.03
C PRO A 14 13.48 12.57 5.68
N THR A 15 14.40 13.10 6.49
CA THR A 15 15.84 12.80 6.38
C THR A 15 16.18 11.41 6.92
N ALA A 16 15.24 10.47 6.83
CA ALA A 16 15.44 9.12 7.29
C ALA A 16 16.55 8.48 6.46
N ASP A 17 17.49 7.80 7.12
CA ASP A 17 18.50 7.02 6.41
C ASP A 17 17.83 5.77 5.82
N LEU A 18 17.32 5.94 4.59
CA LEU A 18 16.66 4.88 3.83
C LEU A 18 17.56 3.67 3.64
N SER A 19 18.88 3.89 3.55
CA SER A 19 19.88 2.84 3.38
C SER A 19 19.88 1.89 4.57
N SER A 20 19.79 2.43 5.79
CA SER A 20 19.72 1.63 7.02
C SER A 20 18.44 0.80 7.11
N LEU A 21 17.30 1.36 6.68
CA LEU A 21 16.02 0.65 6.63
C LEU A 21 16.03 -0.45 5.56
N GLN A 22 16.52 -0.16 4.36
CA GLN A 22 16.60 -1.12 3.26
C GLN A 22 17.54 -2.29 3.58
N ALA A 23 18.57 -2.04 4.39
CA ALA A 23 19.48 -3.08 4.88
C ALA A 23 18.91 -3.90 6.04
N SER A 24 17.75 -3.54 6.61
CA SER A 24 17.19 -4.24 7.76
C SER A 24 16.63 -5.61 7.37
N PRO A 25 16.75 -6.64 8.23
CA PRO A 25 16.15 -7.95 7.99
C PRO A 25 14.63 -7.89 7.77
N GLU A 26 13.94 -7.04 8.53
CA GLU A 26 12.48 -6.88 8.46
C GLU A 26 12.04 -6.33 7.10
N TYR A 27 12.81 -5.40 6.53
CA TYR A 27 12.56 -4.88 5.20
C TYR A 27 12.70 -5.98 4.14
N GLN A 28 13.74 -6.80 4.23
CA GLN A 28 13.96 -7.92 3.30
C GLN A 28 12.89 -9.01 3.44
N VAL A 29 12.43 -9.30 4.67
CA VAL A 29 11.29 -10.20 4.90
C VAL A 29 10.02 -9.66 4.23
N ALA A 30 9.75 -8.36 4.34
CA ALA A 30 8.60 -7.75 3.69
C ALA A 30 8.69 -7.83 2.16
N LEU A 31 9.86 -7.57 1.57
CA LEU A 31 10.06 -7.70 0.12
C LEU A 31 9.87 -9.15 -0.36
N ASN A 32 10.47 -10.12 0.32
CA ASN A 32 10.33 -11.53 -0.02
C ASN A 32 8.86 -11.97 0.04
N TYR A 33 8.12 -11.53 1.06
CA TYR A 33 6.70 -11.80 1.16
C TYR A 33 5.93 -11.24 -0.04
N LEU A 34 6.21 -9.99 -0.45
CA LEU A 34 5.55 -9.38 -1.60
C LEU A 34 5.84 -10.13 -2.92
N ASP A 35 7.08 -10.57 -3.10
CA ASP A 35 7.47 -11.34 -4.29
C ASP A 35 6.79 -12.72 -4.33
N GLU A 36 6.81 -13.46 -3.21
CA GLU A 36 6.17 -14.78 -3.09
C GLU A 36 4.65 -14.72 -3.25
N ASP A 37 4.03 -13.63 -2.77
CA ASP A 37 2.59 -13.47 -2.73
C ASP A 37 2.00 -12.79 -3.98
N SER A 38 2.85 -12.27 -4.87
CA SER A 38 2.48 -11.52 -6.07
C SER A 38 1.41 -12.20 -6.92
N ASP A 39 1.52 -13.52 -7.11
CA ASP A 39 0.56 -14.34 -7.86
C ASP A 39 -0.83 -14.36 -7.22
N ARG A 40 -0.91 -14.40 -5.87
CA ARG A 40 -2.20 -14.31 -5.16
C ARG A 40 -2.80 -12.93 -5.34
N TYR A 41 -2.00 -11.88 -5.13
CA TYR A 41 -2.43 -10.50 -5.31
C TYR A 41 -3.00 -10.24 -6.71
N VAL A 42 -2.33 -10.69 -7.77
CA VAL A 42 -2.81 -10.51 -9.16
C VAL A 42 -4.14 -11.23 -9.38
N ARG A 43 -4.29 -12.48 -8.90
CA ARG A 43 -5.56 -13.23 -9.01
C ARG A 43 -6.71 -12.51 -8.32
N GLU A 44 -6.46 -12.03 -7.10
CA GLU A 44 -7.44 -11.29 -6.30
C GLU A 44 -7.84 -9.96 -6.96
N LEU A 45 -6.87 -9.25 -7.55
CA LEU A 45 -7.12 -8.03 -8.31
C LEU A 45 -8.01 -8.29 -9.53
N ILE A 46 -7.70 -9.35 -10.30
CA ILE A 46 -8.52 -9.77 -11.45
C ILE A 46 -9.95 -10.07 -10.98
N GLN A 47 -10.09 -10.95 -9.98
CA GLN A 47 -11.39 -11.34 -9.43
C GLN A 47 -12.23 -10.13 -9.02
N LEU A 48 -11.63 -9.16 -8.31
CA LEU A 48 -12.36 -7.99 -7.82
C LEU A 48 -12.73 -7.02 -8.94
N THR A 49 -11.87 -6.87 -9.94
CA THR A 49 -12.07 -5.89 -11.04
C THR A 49 -12.96 -6.41 -12.16
N GLU A 50 -13.12 -7.73 -12.29
CA GLU A 50 -14.10 -8.33 -13.19
C GLU A 50 -15.55 -8.16 -12.71
N ILE A 51 -15.78 -7.81 -11.43
CA ILE A 51 -17.11 -7.48 -10.92
C ILE A 51 -17.51 -6.09 -11.46
N PRO A 52 -18.58 -5.98 -12.27
CA PRO A 52 -19.04 -4.70 -12.76
C PRO A 52 -19.48 -3.81 -11.60
N ALA A 53 -19.03 -2.56 -11.63
CA ALA A 53 -19.47 -1.54 -10.70
C ALA A 53 -19.42 -0.19 -11.42
N PRO A 54 -20.39 0.07 -12.32
CA PRO A 54 -20.60 1.40 -12.85
C PRO A 54 -20.91 2.39 -11.71
N PRO A 55 -20.91 3.70 -11.97
CA PRO A 55 -21.18 4.70 -10.94
C PRO A 55 -22.47 4.38 -10.16
N PHE A 56 -22.37 4.32 -8.83
CA PHE A 56 -23.47 4.01 -7.90
C PHE A 56 -23.97 2.55 -7.95
N SER A 57 -23.16 1.60 -8.39
CA SER A 57 -23.47 0.16 -8.41
C SER A 57 -22.32 -0.70 -7.84
N GLU A 58 -21.65 -0.19 -6.80
CA GLU A 58 -20.47 -0.83 -6.21
C GLU A 58 -20.80 -1.94 -5.20
N GLU A 59 -22.08 -2.14 -4.84
CA GLU A 59 -22.52 -3.03 -3.77
C GLU A 59 -21.98 -4.47 -3.91
N SER A 60 -22.10 -5.05 -5.11
CA SER A 60 -21.64 -6.43 -5.35
C SER A 60 -20.12 -6.57 -5.18
N ARG A 61 -19.35 -5.61 -5.71
CA ARG A 61 -17.89 -5.61 -5.58
C ARG A 61 -17.46 -5.34 -4.14
N ALA A 62 -18.15 -4.45 -3.43
CA ALA A 62 -17.89 -4.15 -2.02
C ALA A 62 -18.15 -5.37 -1.13
N ALA A 63 -19.22 -6.13 -1.38
CA ALA A 63 -19.50 -7.37 -0.65
C ALA A 63 -18.40 -8.42 -0.87
N ALA A 64 -17.93 -8.60 -2.11
CA ALA A 64 -16.82 -9.50 -2.40
C ALA A 64 -15.54 -9.07 -1.66
N TYR A 65 -15.21 -7.77 -1.68
CA TYR A 65 -14.05 -7.25 -0.98
C TYR A 65 -14.15 -7.41 0.55
N LEU A 66 -15.34 -7.26 1.12
CA LEU A 66 -15.57 -7.48 2.55
C LEU A 66 -15.27 -8.93 2.96
N GLU A 67 -15.66 -9.92 2.15
CA GLU A 67 -15.31 -11.31 2.44
C GLU A 67 -13.79 -11.55 2.33
N MET A 68 -13.10 -10.89 1.39
CA MET A 68 -11.64 -10.96 1.28
C MET A 68 -10.95 -10.37 2.52
N LEU A 69 -11.44 -9.24 3.03
CA LEU A 69 -10.92 -8.63 4.27
C LEU A 69 -11.11 -9.57 5.47
N ARG A 70 -12.30 -10.15 5.63
CA ARG A 70 -12.57 -11.12 6.70
C ARG A 70 -11.67 -12.35 6.60
N ALA A 71 -11.45 -12.87 5.40
CA ALA A 71 -10.54 -13.99 5.17
C ALA A 71 -9.08 -13.64 5.53
N ALA A 72 -8.69 -12.37 5.36
CA ALA A 72 -7.39 -11.84 5.80
C ALA A 72 -7.33 -11.49 7.30
N GLY A 73 -8.43 -11.66 8.04
CA GLY A 73 -8.51 -11.37 9.48
C GLY A 73 -8.72 -9.90 9.83
N LEU A 74 -9.28 -9.11 8.91
CA LEU A 74 -9.60 -7.68 9.07
C LEU A 74 -11.09 -7.44 9.35
#